data_AF-A0A062WRL3-F1
#
_entry.id   AF-A0A062WRL3-F1
#
_cell.length_a   1.000
_cell.length_b   1.000
_cell.length_c   1.000
_cell.angle_alpha   90.00
_cell.angle_beta   90.00
_cell.angle_gamma   90.00
#
_symmetry.space_group_name_H-M   'P 1'
#
loop_
_entity.id
_entity.type
_entity.pdbx_description
1 polymer ?
#
loop_
_entity_poly.entity_id
_entity_poly.type
_entity_poly.pdbx_seq_one_letter_code
_entity_poly.pdbx_strand_id
1 'polypeptide(L)'
;MAPPSSPAAARAARYLADPRRRTMVVVAVLATIGLIVFGIYATLDGPPPQQEAVVYFAPGATEAQKDAVRAACPSVGRAIQLPKDRNQLATSRIYPLRYDVAKASTADRAALYKCVYAQPHVLGINQVTQGQ
;
A
#
# COMPACT_ATOMS: atom_id res chain seq x y z
N MET A 1 -41.51 1.62 44.45
CA MET A 1 -40.51 2.71 44.47
C MET A 1 -39.85 2.75 43.10
N ALA A 2 -40.26 3.67 42.21
CA ALA A 2 -39.61 3.85 40.91
C ALA A 2 -38.47 4.88 41.07
N PRO A 3 -37.29 4.68 40.47
CA PRO A 3 -36.17 5.60 40.66
C PRO A 3 -36.49 6.98 40.06
N PRO A 4 -36.02 8.09 40.67
CA PRO A 4 -36.16 9.41 40.09
C PRO A 4 -35.35 9.46 38.78
N SER A 5 -36.06 9.64 37.67
CA SER A 5 -35.46 9.88 36.37
C SER A 5 -34.58 11.13 36.46
N SER A 6 -33.27 10.95 36.29
CA SER A 6 -32.30 12.03 36.40
C SER A 6 -32.75 13.25 35.59
N PRO A 7 -32.68 14.48 36.13
CA PRO A 7 -33.14 15.68 35.43
C PRO A 7 -32.43 15.88 34.07
N ALA A 8 -31.23 15.31 33.91
CA ALA A 8 -30.50 15.20 32.65
C ALA A 8 -31.20 14.31 31.61
N ALA A 9 -31.73 13.15 32.02
CA ALA A 9 -32.47 12.23 31.15
C ALA A 9 -33.81 12.84 30.72
N ALA A 10 -34.50 13.54 31.63
CA ALA A 10 -35.74 14.25 31.31
C ALA A 10 -35.53 15.43 30.34
N ARG A 11 -34.40 16.15 30.45
CA ARG A 11 -34.02 17.19 29.47
C ARG A 11 -33.62 16.60 28.12
N ALA A 12 -32.85 15.52 28.10
CA ALA A 12 -32.48 14.83 26.88
C ALA A 12 -33.71 14.29 26.12
N ALA A 13 -34.68 13.72 26.84
CA ALA A 13 -35.93 13.23 26.26
C ALA A 13 -36.74 14.34 25.60
N ARG A 14 -36.86 15.53 26.23
CA ARG A 14 -37.53 16.69 25.63
C ARG A 14 -36.75 17.28 24.46
N TYR A 15 -35.42 17.26 24.51
CA TYR A 15 -34.56 17.73 23.44
C TYR A 15 -34.64 16.86 22.18
N LEU A 16 -34.79 15.54 22.36
CA LEU A 16 -34.97 14.56 21.30
C LEU A 16 -36.41 14.44 20.79
N ALA A 17 -37.39 15.01 21.50
CA ALA A 17 -38.78 15.07 21.06
C ALA A 17 -39.01 16.05 19.90
N ASP A 18 -38.12 17.04 19.74
CA ASP A 18 -38.15 17.97 18.60
C ASP A 18 -37.54 17.26 17.35
N PRO A 19 -38.34 17.04 16.28
CA PRO A 19 -37.89 16.28 15.12
C PRO A 19 -36.70 16.90 14.40
N ARG A 20 -36.55 18.24 14.42
CA ARG A 20 -35.41 18.95 13.80
C ARG A 20 -34.12 18.78 14.59
N ARG A 21 -34.22 18.81 15.92
CA ARG A 21 -33.06 18.60 16.81
C ARG A 21 -32.63 17.15 16.85
N ARG A 22 -33.60 16.22 16.79
CA ARG A 22 -33.34 14.78 16.67
C ARG A 22 -32.57 14.46 15.38
N THR A 23 -32.96 15.07 14.25
CA THR A 23 -32.25 14.87 12.98
C THR A 23 -30.82 15.41 13.05
N MET A 24 -30.60 16.60 13.61
CA MET A 24 -29.24 17.12 13.83
C MET A 24 -28.37 16.20 14.69
N VAL A 25 -28.92 15.67 15.79
CA VAL A 25 -28.18 14.74 16.66
C VAL A 25 -27.83 13.45 15.91
N VAL A 26 -28.75 12.89 15.15
CA VAL A 26 -28.50 11.69 14.34
C VAL A 26 -27.41 11.96 13.29
N VAL A 27 -27.46 13.10 12.60
CA VAL A 27 -26.43 13.48 11.62
C VAL A 27 -25.06 13.64 12.29
N ALA A 28 -25.00 14.30 13.45
CA ALA A 28 -23.75 14.46 14.19
C ALA A 28 -23.15 13.13 14.66
N VAL A 29 -24.00 12.20 15.11
CA VAL A 29 -23.59 10.84 15.50
C VAL A 29 -23.10 10.05 14.28
N LEU A 30 -23.80 10.11 13.15
CA LEU A 30 -23.37 9.44 11.92
C LEU A 30 -22.06 10.01 11.39
N ALA A 31 -21.88 11.34 11.43
CA ALA A 31 -20.65 12.00 11.01
C ALA A 31 -19.45 11.62 11.90
N THR A 32 -19.65 11.54 13.22
CA THR A 32 -18.59 11.13 14.15
C THR A 32 -18.22 9.65 13.97
N ILE A 33 -19.19 8.77 13.79
CA ILE A 33 -18.93 7.36 13.46
C ILE A 33 -18.17 7.27 12.13
N GLY A 34 -18.59 8.02 11.11
CA GLY A 34 -17.92 8.06 9.81
C GLY A 34 -16.45 8.51 9.91
N LEU A 35 -16.16 9.54 10.70
CA LEU A 35 -14.78 10.00 10.96
C LEU A 35 -13.92 8.95 11.66
N ILE A 36 -14.48 8.24 12.64
CA ILE A 36 -13.77 7.17 13.36
C ILE A 36 -13.45 6.02 12.41
N VAL A 37 -14.44 5.54 11.65
CA VAL A 37 -14.27 4.45 10.68
C VAL A 37 -13.25 4.84 9.61
N PHE A 38 -13.32 6.06 9.08
CA PHE A 38 -12.37 6.56 8.09
C PHE A 38 -10.95 6.69 8.66
N GLY A 39 -10.82 7.20 9.90
CA GLY A 39 -9.53 7.28 10.59
C GLY A 39 -8.88 5.92 10.79
N ILE A 40 -9.66 4.92 11.25
CA ILE A 40 -9.19 3.54 11.39
C ILE A 40 -8.74 2.99 10.04
N TYR A 41 -9.56 3.13 8.99
CA TYR A 41 -9.21 2.67 7.64
C TYR A 41 -7.94 3.33 7.12
N ALA A 42 -7.78 4.65 7.28
CA ALA A 42 -6.59 5.38 6.84
C ALA A 42 -5.32 4.95 7.58
N THR A 43 -5.43 4.55 8.85
CA THR A 43 -4.27 4.14 9.68
C THR A 43 -3.90 2.66 9.56
N LEU A 44 -4.86 1.76 9.36
CA LEU A 44 -4.63 0.30 9.34
C LEU A 44 -4.64 -0.29 7.93
N ASP A 45 -5.55 0.19 7.08
CA ASP A 45 -5.82 -0.33 5.74
C ASP A 45 -5.60 0.75 4.66
N GLY A 46 -4.73 1.73 4.96
CA GLY A 46 -4.28 2.72 3.98
C GLY A 46 -3.82 2.00 2.70
N PRO A 47 -3.98 2.61 1.52
CA PRO A 47 -3.69 1.97 0.24
C PRO A 47 -2.32 1.29 0.33
N PRO A 48 -2.25 -0.03 0.04
CA PRO A 48 -1.08 -0.82 0.38
C PRO A 48 0.15 -0.14 -0.22
N PRO A 49 1.19 0.14 0.59
CA PRO A 49 2.39 0.80 0.09
C PRO A 49 2.92 -0.03 -1.06
N GLN A 50 3.03 0.59 -2.22
CA GLN A 50 3.57 -0.07 -3.41
C GLN A 50 5.04 -0.36 -3.10
N GLN A 51 5.35 -1.63 -2.83
CA GLN A 51 6.71 -2.09 -2.62
C GLN A 51 7.23 -2.70 -3.90
N GLU A 52 8.26 -2.07 -4.45
CA GLU A 52 8.88 -2.53 -5.66
C GLU A 52 10.34 -2.87 -5.39
N ALA A 53 10.81 -4.01 -5.89
CA ALA A 53 12.22 -4.35 -5.88
C ALA A 53 12.85 -3.95 -7.21
N VAL A 54 13.83 -3.04 -7.17
CA VAL A 54 14.53 -2.50 -8.33
C VAL A 54 15.92 -3.10 -8.41
N VAL A 55 16.25 -3.70 -9.55
CA VAL A 55 17.57 -4.30 -9.78
C VAL A 55 18.50 -3.25 -10.38
N TYR A 56 19.66 -3.10 -9.75
CA TYR A 56 20.75 -2.23 -10.20
C TYR A 56 21.73 -3.06 -11.00
N PHE A 57 22.00 -2.61 -12.23
CA PHE A 57 22.99 -3.22 -13.09
C PHE A 57 24.29 -2.43 -13.08
N ALA A 58 25.39 -3.09 -13.41
CA ALA A 58 26.69 -2.44 -13.57
C ALA A 58 26.64 -1.31 -14.61
N PRO A 59 27.36 -0.19 -14.38
CA PRO A 59 27.47 0.87 -15.38
C PRO A 59 28.06 0.30 -16.67
N GLY A 60 27.32 0.41 -17.78
CA GLY A 60 27.70 -0.16 -19.08
C GLY A 60 27.03 -1.49 -19.43
N ALA A 61 26.20 -2.06 -18.55
CA ALA A 61 25.41 -3.25 -18.89
C ALA A 61 24.46 -2.97 -20.07
N THR A 62 24.57 -3.77 -21.12
CA THR A 62 23.77 -3.61 -22.34
C THR A 62 22.31 -4.02 -22.12
N GLU A 63 21.41 -3.57 -23.00
CA GLU A 63 20.01 -4.02 -22.94
C GLU A 63 19.87 -5.54 -23.03
N ALA A 64 20.67 -6.19 -23.89
CA ALA A 64 20.68 -7.63 -24.04
C ALA A 64 21.06 -8.37 -22.73
N GLN A 65 22.01 -7.83 -21.97
CA GLN A 65 22.39 -8.39 -20.66
C GLN A 65 21.27 -8.21 -19.63
N LYS A 66 20.60 -7.06 -19.63
CA LYS A 66 19.45 -6.80 -18.76
C LYS A 66 18.27 -7.73 -19.08
N ASP A 67 18.02 -7.97 -20.36
CA ASP A 67 16.97 -8.89 -20.82
C ASP A 67 17.34 -10.36 -20.53
N ALA A 68 18.63 -10.72 -20.59
CA ALA A 68 19.08 -12.05 -20.15
C ALA A 68 18.83 -12.28 -18.66
N VAL A 69 19.11 -11.29 -17.80
CA VAL A 69 18.80 -11.36 -16.36
C VAL A 69 17.29 -11.44 -16.11
N ARG A 70 16.50 -10.67 -16.87
CA ARG A 70 15.04 -10.72 -16.83
C ARG A 70 14.49 -12.10 -17.16
N ALA A 71 15.06 -12.76 -18.17
CA ALA A 71 14.70 -14.13 -18.56
C ALA A 71 15.18 -15.18 -17.54
N ALA A 72 16.36 -14.98 -16.95
CA ALA A 72 16.95 -15.91 -15.99
C ALA A 72 16.25 -15.88 -14.62
N CYS A 73 15.76 -14.71 -14.20
CA CYS A 73 15.02 -14.53 -12.94
C CYS A 73 13.57 -14.09 -13.20
N PRO A 74 12.67 -15.02 -13.59
CA PRO A 74 11.26 -14.72 -13.74
C PRO A 74 10.59 -14.44 -12.38
N SER A 75 9.30 -14.11 -12.40
CA SER A 75 8.49 -13.95 -11.20
C SER A 75 8.59 -15.17 -10.27
N VAL A 76 8.72 -14.95 -8.96
CA VAL A 76 8.78 -16.02 -7.95
C VAL A 76 7.61 -15.85 -6.99
N GLY A 77 6.70 -16.81 -6.97
CA GLY A 77 5.51 -16.74 -6.10
C GLY A 77 4.71 -15.46 -6.35
N ARG A 78 4.60 -14.61 -5.33
CA ARG A 78 3.93 -13.29 -5.43
C ARG A 78 4.89 -12.11 -5.69
N ALA A 79 6.17 -12.36 -5.94
CA ALA A 79 7.10 -11.36 -6.45
C ALA A 79 6.98 -11.31 -7.99
N ILE A 80 6.19 -10.38 -8.51
CA ILE A 80 5.81 -10.33 -9.92
C ILE A 80 6.73 -9.40 -10.69
N GLN A 81 7.36 -9.91 -11.74
CA GLN A 81 8.19 -9.09 -12.62
C GLN A 81 7.31 -8.09 -13.39
N LEU A 82 7.64 -6.80 -13.29
CA LEU A 82 6.94 -5.74 -14.01
C LEU A 82 7.42 -5.66 -15.47
N PRO A 83 6.55 -5.29 -16.41
CA PRO A 83 6.91 -5.14 -17.81
C PRO A 83 8.00 -4.07 -18.00
N LYS A 84 8.75 -4.17 -19.10
CA LYS A 84 9.71 -3.12 -19.49
C LYS A 84 8.95 -1.79 -19.64
N ASP A 85 9.43 -0.75 -18.96
CA ASP A 85 8.88 0.59 -19.12
C ASP A 85 8.91 0.95 -20.61
N ARG A 86 7.74 1.24 -21.18
CA ARG A 86 7.61 1.62 -22.60
C ARG A 86 7.96 3.07 -22.86
N ASN A 87 8.19 3.84 -21.80
CA ASN A 87 8.38 5.27 -21.86
C ASN A 87 9.88 5.57 -22.01
N GLN A 88 10.24 6.41 -22.98
CA GLN A 88 11.64 6.73 -23.29
C GLN A 88 12.33 7.64 -22.26
N LEU A 89 11.77 7.77 -21.05
CA LEU A 89 12.26 8.62 -19.98
C LEU A 89 13.65 8.17 -19.53
N ALA A 90 14.53 9.14 -19.28
CA ALA A 90 15.91 8.88 -18.83
C ALA A 90 15.95 8.09 -17.51
N THR A 91 14.98 8.32 -16.62
CA THR A 91 14.80 7.56 -15.37
C THR A 91 14.44 6.10 -15.60
N SER A 92 13.55 5.81 -16.57
CA SER A 92 13.21 4.43 -16.97
C SER A 92 14.37 3.68 -17.61
N ARG A 93 15.31 4.37 -18.28
CA ARG A 93 16.54 3.76 -18.82
C ARG A 93 17.52 3.33 -17.74
N ILE A 94 17.49 3.97 -16.57
CA ILE A 94 18.35 3.66 -15.42
C ILE A 94 17.83 2.45 -14.64
N TYR A 95 16.51 2.20 -14.61
CA TYR A 95 15.87 1.15 -13.80
C TYR A 95 15.11 0.11 -14.63
N PRO A 96 15.82 -0.73 -15.40
CA PRO A 96 15.21 -1.56 -16.44
C PRO A 96 14.47 -2.79 -15.92
N LEU A 97 14.70 -3.22 -14.67
CA LEU A 97 14.10 -4.41 -14.10
C LEU A 97 13.54 -4.13 -12.70
N ARG A 98 12.21 -4.25 -12.61
CA ARG A 98 11.42 -3.99 -11.40
C ARG A 98 10.55 -5.21 -11.12
N TYR A 99 10.36 -5.51 -9.85
CA TYR A 99 9.42 -6.52 -9.38
C TYR A 99 8.43 -5.88 -8.41
N ASP A 100 7.14 -6.11 -8.61
CA ASP A 100 6.15 -5.86 -7.58
C ASP A 100 6.30 -6.93 -6.50
N VAL A 101 6.67 -6.49 -5.31
CA VAL A 101 6.84 -7.33 -4.12
C VAL A 101 5.86 -6.94 -3.01
N ALA A 102 4.86 -6.10 -3.30
CA ALA A 102 3.88 -5.63 -2.32
C ALA A 102 3.10 -6.77 -1.66
N LYS A 103 2.89 -7.88 -2.41
CA LYS A 103 2.19 -9.08 -1.93
C LYS A 103 3.13 -10.28 -1.73
N ALA A 104 4.43 -10.11 -1.93
CA ALA A 104 5.41 -11.18 -1.84
C ALA A 104 5.68 -11.57 -0.38
N SER A 105 5.70 -12.88 -0.09
CA SER A 105 6.13 -13.36 1.22
C SER A 105 7.63 -13.14 1.42
N THR A 106 8.11 -13.18 2.67
CA THR A 106 9.56 -13.10 2.96
C THR A 106 10.36 -14.19 2.22
N ALA A 107 9.78 -15.39 2.08
CA ALA A 107 10.40 -16.49 1.35
C ALA A 107 10.49 -16.21 -0.15
N ASP A 108 9.41 -15.70 -0.77
CA ASP A 108 9.39 -15.33 -2.19
C ASP A 108 10.43 -14.25 -2.49
N ARG A 109 10.53 -13.25 -1.61
CA ARG A 109 11.50 -12.16 -1.71
C ARG A 109 12.93 -12.67 -1.61
N ALA A 110 13.21 -13.56 -0.65
CA ALA A 110 14.54 -14.15 -0.50
C ALA A 110 14.94 -14.98 -1.72
N ALA A 111 14.02 -15.77 -2.28
CA ALA A 111 14.25 -16.55 -3.49
C ALA A 111 14.53 -15.65 -4.71
N LEU A 112 13.76 -14.56 -4.86
CA LEU A 112 14.01 -13.56 -5.89
C LEU A 112 15.39 -12.92 -5.73
N TYR A 113 15.73 -12.45 -4.53
CA TYR A 113 17.02 -11.81 -4.26
C TYR A 113 18.18 -12.77 -4.53
N LYS A 114 18.06 -14.02 -4.10
CA LYS A 114 19.06 -15.06 -4.36
C LYS A 114 19.27 -15.26 -5.87
N CYS A 115 18.20 -15.31 -6.66
CA CYS A 115 18.31 -15.43 -8.12
C CYS A 115 19.06 -14.22 -8.71
N VAL A 116 18.63 -13.01 -8.35
CA VAL A 116 19.15 -11.76 -8.90
C VAL A 116 20.63 -11.56 -8.52
N TYR A 117 21.02 -11.84 -7.29
CA TYR A 117 22.42 -11.77 -6.84
C TYR A 117 23.33 -12.81 -7.49
N ALA A 118 22.79 -13.91 -7.98
CA ALA A 118 23.57 -14.92 -8.70
C ALA A 118 23.86 -14.51 -10.16
N GLN A 119 23.21 -13.46 -10.68
CA GLN A 119 23.36 -13.05 -12.07
C GLN A 119 24.58 -12.14 -12.28
N PRO A 120 25.32 -12.34 -13.39
CA PRO A 120 26.41 -11.45 -13.75
C PRO A 120 25.88 -10.06 -14.10
N HIS A 121 26.70 -9.03 -13.85
CA HIS A 121 26.38 -7.62 -14.12
C HIS A 121 25.27 -6.99 -13.27
N VAL A 122 24.81 -7.67 -12.21
CA VAL A 122 23.95 -7.11 -11.18
C VAL A 122 24.82 -6.55 -10.04
N LEU A 123 24.62 -5.28 -9.69
CA LEU A 123 25.24 -4.64 -8.53
C LEU A 123 24.45 -4.88 -7.24
N GLY A 124 23.13 -5.06 -7.36
CA GLY A 124 22.27 -5.37 -6.23
C GLY A 124 20.79 -5.18 -6.53
N ILE A 125 19.97 -5.40 -5.52
CA ILE A 125 18.52 -5.17 -5.57
C ILE A 125 18.09 -4.41 -4.32
N ASN A 126 17.43 -3.26 -4.50
CA ASN A 126 16.84 -2.52 -3.38
C ASN A 126 15.33 -2.49 -3.49
N GLN A 127 14.68 -2.49 -2.34
CA GLN A 127 13.27 -2.17 -2.28
C GLN A 127 13.06 -0.67 -2.23
N VAL A 128 12.17 -0.19 -3.09
CA VAL A 128 11.70 1.17 -3.11
C VAL A 128 10.22 1.14 -2.75
N THR A 129 9.84 1.92 -1.75
CA THR A 129 8.43 2.17 -1.44
C THR A 129 7.99 3.40 -2.23
N GLN A 130 7.09 3.23 -3.19
CA GLN A 130 6.51 4.32 -3.96
C GLN A 130 5.33 4.90 -3.15
N GLY A 131 5.41 6.18 -2.74
CA GLY A 131 4.31 6.90 -2.10
C GLY A 131 4.61 7.67 -0.81
N GLN A 132 5.83 8.21 -0.63
CA GLN A 132 6.10 9.25 0.37
C GLN A 132 6.32 10.61 -0.29
#